data_AF-A0A1H5NRG9-F1
#
_entry.id   AF-A0A1H5NRG9-F1
#
_cell.length_a   1.000
_cell.length_b   1.000
_cell.length_c   1.000
_cell.angle_alpha   90.00
_cell.angle_beta   90.00
_cell.angle_gamma   90.00
#
_symmetry.space_group_name_H-M   'P 1'
#
loop_
_entity.id
_entity.type
_entity.pdbx_description
1 polymer ?
#
loop_
_entity_poly.entity_id
_entity_poly.type
_entity_poly.pdbx_seq_one_letter_code
_entity_poly.pdbx_strand_id
1 'polypeptide(L)'
;MDFFYDAVSWNRVKVKLEFNQATVNDFGGGHGTYHTVKFSFIPDRADGTFSPDYLDKTERATLMFEGRMRSAGITNYAPVE
;
A
#
# COMPACT_ATOMS: atom_id res chain seq x y z
N MET A 1 8.48 0.42 -11.63
CA MET A 1 8.02 1.77 -11.22
C MET A 1 7.28 1.57 -9.92
N ASP A 2 7.78 2.15 -8.84
CA ASP A 2 7.47 1.73 -7.48
C ASP A 2 6.21 2.45 -7.00
N PHE A 3 5.06 1.98 -7.50
CA PHE A 3 3.72 2.56 -7.32
C PHE A 3 3.39 2.92 -5.86
N PHE A 4 3.99 2.18 -4.93
CA PHE A 4 3.95 2.44 -3.49
C PHE A 4 4.59 3.77 -3.09
N TYR A 5 5.80 4.05 -3.54
CA TYR A 5 6.52 5.28 -3.18
C TYR A 5 5.82 6.52 -3.75
N ASP A 6 5.17 6.39 -4.90
CA ASP A 6 4.36 7.47 -5.47
C ASP A 6 3.13 7.78 -4.61
N ALA A 7 2.38 6.80 -4.12
CA ALA A 7 1.22 7.06 -3.27
C ALA A 7 1.61 7.69 -1.91
N VAL A 8 2.76 7.28 -1.38
CA VAL A 8 3.31 7.71 -0.08
C VAL A 8 3.80 9.15 -0.13
N SER A 9 4.54 9.51 -1.18
CA SER A 9 5.09 10.86 -1.38
C SER A 9 3.98 11.93 -1.41
N TRP A 10 2.83 11.60 -1.98
CA TRP A 10 1.74 12.56 -2.19
C TRP A 10 0.93 12.86 -0.92
N ASN A 11 0.89 11.92 0.02
CA ASN A 11 0.13 12.07 1.28
C ASN A 11 0.99 12.60 2.43
N ARG A 12 2.26 12.95 2.17
CA ARG A 12 3.24 13.36 3.20
C ARG A 12 3.36 12.35 4.34
N VAL A 13 3.05 11.09 4.05
CA VAL A 13 3.26 9.96 4.96
C VAL A 13 4.55 9.27 4.60
N LYS A 14 5.10 8.50 5.53
CA LYS A 14 6.28 7.67 5.32
C LYS A 14 5.85 6.23 5.53
N VAL A 15 6.31 5.33 4.66
CA VAL A 15 6.10 3.90 4.84
C VAL A 15 7.42 3.17 4.80
N LYS A 16 7.45 2.01 5.44
CA LYS A 16 8.49 1.01 5.32
C LYS A 16 7.91 -0.20 4.60
N LEU A 17 8.57 -0.60 3.52
CA LEU A 17 8.27 -1.86 2.85
C LEU A 17 8.76 -3.00 3.77
N GLU A 18 7.85 -3.85 4.23
CA GLU A 18 8.17 -5.00 5.07
C GLU A 18 8.34 -6.27 4.23
N PHE A 19 7.60 -6.37 3.14
CA PHE A 19 7.57 -7.56 2.29
C PHE A 19 7.18 -7.22 0.86
N ASN A 20 7.84 -7.84 -0.11
CA ASN A 20 7.43 -7.85 -1.51
C ASN A 20 7.84 -9.21 -2.10
N GLN A 21 6.86 -10.04 -2.42
CA GLN A 21 7.11 -11.35 -3.02
C GLN A 21 6.30 -11.50 -4.31
N ALA A 22 7.00 -11.87 -5.37
CA ALA A 22 6.38 -12.32 -6.60
C ALA A 22 6.03 -13.80 -6.49
N THR A 23 4.80 -14.17 -6.83
CA THR A 23 4.34 -15.57 -6.92
C THR A 23 3.65 -15.78 -8.26
N VAL A 24 3.81 -16.97 -8.83
CA VAL A 24 2.99 -17.38 -9.97
C VAL A 24 1.76 -18.07 -9.40
N ASN A 25 0.58 -17.55 -9.70
CA ASN A 25 -0.68 -18.08 -9.20
C ASN A 25 -1.77 -17.95 -10.27
N ASP A 26 -2.96 -18.46 -9.99
CA ASP A 26 -4.17 -18.24 -10.79
C ASP A 26 -5.32 -17.86 -9.84
N PHE A 27 -5.53 -16.55 -9.67
CA PHE A 27 -6.64 -16.02 -8.86
C PHE A 27 -7.96 -15.94 -9.66
N GLY A 28 -8.14 -16.77 -10.70
CA GLY A 28 -9.34 -16.82 -11.53
C GLY A 28 -9.27 -15.98 -12.82
N GLY A 29 -8.08 -15.45 -13.15
CA GLY A 29 -7.81 -14.70 -14.38
C GLY A 29 -6.84 -15.40 -15.33
N GLY A 30 -6.42 -16.62 -15.01
CA GLY A 30 -5.35 -17.35 -15.68
C GLY A 30 -4.02 -17.25 -14.91
N HIS A 31 -3.06 -18.09 -15.27
CA HIS A 31 -1.74 -18.10 -14.65
C HIS A 31 -1.00 -16.78 -14.92
N GLY A 32 -0.66 -16.08 -13.84
CA GLY A 32 0.05 -14.80 -13.89
C GLY A 32 1.04 -14.65 -12.75
N THR A 33 1.96 -13.69 -12.89
CA THR A 33 2.82 -13.27 -11.78
C THR A 33 2.11 -12.20 -10.96
N TYR A 34 1.93 -12.47 -9.68
CA TYR A 34 1.29 -11.58 -8.71
C TYR A 34 2.32 -11.12 -7.69
N HIS A 35 2.16 -9.90 -7.20
CA HIS A 35 2.98 -9.35 -6.14
C HIS A 35 2.18 -9.22 -4.85
N THR A 36 2.59 -9.93 -3.82
CA THR A 36 2.11 -9.72 -2.46
C THR A 36 3.01 -8.72 -1.77
N VAL A 37 2.46 -7.58 -1.38
CA VAL A 37 3.19 -6.48 -0.76
C VAL A 37 2.67 -6.22 0.64
N LYS A 38 3.57 -6.12 1.62
CA LYS A 38 3.27 -5.67 2.99
C LYS A 38 4.12 -4.45 3.31
N PHE A 39 3.50 -3.44 3.90
CA PHE A 39 4.16 -2.22 4.32
C PHE A 39 3.57 -1.74 5.63
N SER A 40 4.31 -0.89 6.32
CA SER A 40 3.89 -0.26 7.58
C SER A 40 4.06 1.26 7.46
N PHE A 41 3.14 2.03 8.04
CA PHE A 41 3.36 3.46 8.22
C PHE A 41 4.42 3.72 9.28
N ILE A 42 5.30 4.68 9.02
CA ILE A 42 6.30 5.13 9.99
C ILE A 42 5.67 6.26 10.81
N PRO A 43 5.64 6.14 12.15
CA PRO A 43 5.15 7.19 13.02
C PRO A 43 5.87 8.54 12.81
N ASP A 44 5.13 9.64 12.94
CA ASP A 44 5.67 10.99 12.76
C ASP A 44 6.34 11.54 14.02
N ARG A 45 5.95 11.05 15.20
CA ARG A 45 6.54 11.50 16.47
C ARG A 45 7.79 10.70 16.82
N ALA A 46 8.73 11.39 17.47
CA ALA A 46 10.01 10.81 17.89
C ALA A 46 9.86 9.72 18.96
N ASP A 47 8.74 9.69 19.69
CA ASP A 47 8.40 8.65 20.67
C ASP A 47 7.89 7.35 20.04
N GLY A 48 7.79 7.31 18.70
CA GLY A 48 7.29 6.15 17.96
C GLY A 48 5.77 6.06 17.88
N THR A 49 5.04 7.12 18.24
CA THR A 49 3.57 7.18 18.14
C THR A 49 3.10 8.02 16.96
N PHE A 50 1.87 7.78 16.52
CA PHE A 50 1.22 8.61 15.51
C PHE A 50 0.55 9.81 16.15
N SER A 51 0.73 11.01 15.59
CA SER A 51 -0.13 12.14 15.94
C SER A 51 -1.54 11.96 15.37
N PRO A 52 -2.59 12.52 16.00
CA PRO A 52 -3.95 12.43 15.48
C PRO A 52 -4.08 12.94 14.03
N ASP A 53 -3.45 14.06 13.70
CA ASP A 53 -3.42 14.60 12.33
C ASP A 53 -2.71 13.67 11.34
N TYR A 54 -1.72 12.90 11.82
CA TYR A 54 -1.03 11.93 10.98
C TYR A 54 -1.85 10.65 10.77
N LEU A 55 -2.66 10.22 11.74
CA LEU A 55 -3.59 9.10 11.55
C LEU A 55 -4.56 9.38 10.40
N ASP A 56 -5.17 10.56 10.36
CA ASP A 56 -6.03 10.99 9.26
C ASP A 56 -5.31 10.96 7.89
N LYS A 57 -4.01 11.27 7.87
CA LYS A 57 -3.21 11.20 6.64
C LYS A 57 -2.93 9.77 6.23
N THR A 58 -2.70 8.85 7.18
CA THR A 58 -2.50 7.43 6.88
C THR A 58 -3.77 6.80 6.30
N GLU A 59 -4.95 7.11 6.84
CA GLU A 59 -6.23 6.62 6.30
C GLU A 59 -6.48 7.12 4.87
N ARG A 60 -6.25 8.41 4.62
CA ARG A 60 -6.36 8.99 3.27
C ARG A 60 -5.37 8.37 2.30
N ALA A 61 -4.15 8.07 2.74
CA ALA A 61 -3.14 7.41 1.92
C ALA A 61 -3.60 6.01 1.49
N THR A 62 -4.21 5.24 2.38
CA THR A 62 -4.78 3.91 2.08
C THR A 62 -5.88 4.01 1.01
N LEU A 63 -6.84 4.93 1.17
CA LEU A 63 -7.91 5.12 0.18
C LEU A 63 -7.37 5.54 -1.19
N MET A 64 -6.35 6.42 -1.22
CA MET A 64 -5.71 6.82 -2.48
C MET A 64 -4.95 5.66 -3.13
N PHE A 65 -4.30 4.81 -2.33
CA PHE A 65 -3.60 3.64 -2.84
C PHE A 65 -4.56 2.71 -3.59
N GLU A 66 -5.71 2.38 -2.98
CA GLU A 66 -6.75 1.58 -3.63
C GLU A 66 -7.32 2.25 -4.89
N GLY A 67 -7.63 3.55 -4.82
CA GLY A 67 -8.15 4.30 -5.95
C GLY A 67 -7.18 4.35 -7.12
N ARG A 68 -5.88 4.47 -6.85
CA ARG A 68 -4.85 4.41 -7.90
C ARG A 68 -4.68 3.00 -8.46
N MET A 69 -4.76 1.94 -7.64
CA MET A 69 -4.62 0.58 -8.13
C MET A 69 -5.71 0.31 -9.17
N ARG A 70 -6.94 0.69 -8.82
CA ARG A 70 -8.09 0.65 -9.73
C ARG A 70 -7.86 1.46 -11.01
N SER A 71 -7.35 2.70 -10.88
CA SER A 71 -7.09 3.58 -12.03
C SER A 71 -5.97 3.06 -12.96
N ALA A 72 -5.00 2.33 -12.40
CA ALA A 72 -3.93 1.70 -13.15
C ALA A 72 -4.31 0.32 -13.73
N GLY A 73 -5.55 -0.12 -13.52
CA GLY A 73 -6.01 -1.46 -13.93
C GLY A 73 -5.38 -2.60 -13.12
N ILE A 74 -4.84 -2.30 -11.94
CA ILE A 74 -4.29 -3.29 -11.01
C ILE A 74 -5.43 -3.84 -10.16
N THR A 75 -5.74 -5.12 -10.34
CA THR A 75 -6.72 -5.83 -9.51
C THR A 75 -6.06 -6.26 -8.19
N ASN A 76 -6.67 -5.87 -7.08
CA ASN A 76 -6.26 -6.34 -5.76
C ASN A 76 -6.97 -7.67 -5.43
N TYR A 77 -6.19 -8.72 -5.20
CA TYR A 77 -6.67 -10.06 -4.82
C TYR A 77 -6.44 -10.37 -3.33
N ALA A 78 -6.03 -9.39 -2.53
CA ALA A 78 -5.92 -9.56 -1.09
C ALA A 78 -7.29 -9.92 -0.49
N PRO A 79 -7.36 -10.84 0.48
CA PRO A 79 -8.60 -11.12 1.21
C PRO A 79 -9.08 -9.84 1.90
N VAL A 80 -10.40 -9.63 1.93
CA VAL A 80 -11.01 -8.58 2.74
C VAL A 80 -10.92 -9.02 4.20
N GLU A 81 -10.20 -8.25 5.04
CA GLU A 81 -10.16 -8.45 6.49
C GLU A 81 -11.46 -8.00 7.17
#